data_AF-A0A7S4MEZ4-F1
#
_entry.id   AF-A0A7S4MEZ4-F1
#
_cell.length_a   1.000
_cell.length_b   1.000
_cell.length_c   1.000
_cell.angle_alpha   90.00
_cell.angle_beta   90.00
_cell.angle_gamma   90.00
#
_symmetry.space_group_name_H-M   'P 1'
#
loop_
_entity.id
_entity.type
_entity.pdbx_description
1 polymer ?
#
loop_
_entity_poly.entity_id
_entity_poly.type
_entity_poly.pdbx_seq_one_letter_code
_entity_poly.pdbx_strand_id
1 'polypeptide(L)'
;SLSRKMDLLSSAPEFDEATLLQALEDEAEGLLDDDEAPAPVKPQRLTIQLIAGRCIDPKELVTLTTDNLAERMLTLQRLRLDRLRLGSMDGLDVCNAATHLHLQHNLIREIDGLEFFDRLQYLVVSHNQLTRLEGLSHLATLQYLDASHNQIETVDWTRDVPRNLMAIELQGNPCAEAAGFREAALAALTALMTVDEERATIKELRAAGRPGLPEPNDDEEEGEEEGEEE
;
A
#
# COMPACT_ATOMS: atom_id res chain seq x y z
N SER A 1 -60.29 -44.49 10.46
CA SER A 1 -60.35 -45.47 9.37
C SER A 1 -59.56 -44.93 8.20
N LEU A 2 -58.60 -45.72 7.71
CA LEU A 2 -57.67 -45.43 6.61
C LEU A 2 -58.34 -45.13 5.26
N SER A 3 -59.67 -45.20 5.16
CA SER A 3 -60.41 -45.00 3.92
C SER A 3 -60.51 -43.54 3.44
N ARG A 4 -60.12 -42.54 4.25
CA ARG A 4 -60.11 -41.11 3.85
C ARG A 4 -58.74 -40.58 3.43
N LYS A 5 -57.68 -41.41 3.51
CA LYS A 5 -56.31 -41.01 3.13
C LYS A 5 -55.84 -41.61 1.79
N MET A 6 -56.66 -42.45 1.12
CA MET A 6 -56.33 -43.00 -0.20
C MET A 6 -56.92 -42.22 -1.39
N ASP A 7 -57.84 -41.27 -1.17
CA ASP A 7 -58.45 -40.51 -2.28
C ASP A 7 -57.68 -39.24 -2.70
N LEU A 8 -56.59 -38.89 -2.01
CA LEU A 8 -55.79 -37.69 -2.32
C LEU A 8 -54.55 -37.98 -3.19
N LEU A 9 -54.33 -39.22 -3.62
CA LEU A 9 -53.21 -39.60 -4.50
C LEU A 9 -53.60 -39.75 -5.98
N SER A 10 -54.84 -39.43 -6.37
CA SER A 10 -55.32 -39.54 -7.76
C SER A 10 -55.40 -38.21 -8.53
N SER A 11 -54.90 -37.12 -7.96
CA SER A 11 -54.94 -35.80 -8.60
C SER A 11 -53.58 -35.11 -8.53
N ALA A 12 -52.56 -35.74 -9.12
CA ALA A 12 -51.33 -35.04 -9.46
C ALA A 12 -51.54 -34.33 -10.81
N PRO A 13 -51.37 -33.01 -10.92
CA PRO A 13 -51.28 -32.37 -12.22
C PRO A 13 -49.95 -32.77 -12.87
N GLU A 14 -50.02 -33.03 -14.18
CA GLU A 14 -48.88 -33.31 -15.05
C GLU A 14 -47.82 -32.20 -14.90
N PHE A 15 -46.58 -32.60 -14.64
CA PHE A 15 -45.43 -31.70 -14.55
C PHE A 15 -45.13 -31.14 -15.94
N ASP A 16 -45.52 -29.89 -16.18
CA ASP A 16 -45.22 -29.16 -17.40
C ASP A 16 -43.75 -28.68 -17.38
N GLU A 17 -42.98 -29.14 -18.37
CA GLU A 17 -41.56 -28.83 -18.55
C GLU A 17 -41.33 -27.31 -18.75
N ALA A 18 -42.35 -26.60 -19.26
CA ALA A 18 -42.32 -25.14 -19.38
C ALA A 18 -42.33 -24.43 -18.01
N THR A 19 -42.98 -25.01 -17.00
CA THR A 19 -43.01 -24.43 -15.64
C THR A 19 -41.65 -24.59 -14.94
N LEU A 20 -40.88 -25.62 -15.30
CA LEU A 20 -39.55 -25.89 -14.74
C LEU A 20 -38.48 -24.99 -15.39
N LEU A 21 -38.63 -24.68 -16.68
CA LEU A 21 -37.80 -23.69 -17.39
C LEU A 21 -38.07 -22.27 -16.88
N GLN A 22 -39.33 -21.89 -16.66
CA GLN A 22 -39.67 -20.58 -16.10
C GLN A 22 -39.12 -20.39 -14.67
N ALA A 23 -39.14 -21.45 -13.84
CA ALA A 23 -38.59 -21.40 -12.49
C ALA A 23 -37.05 -21.30 -12.47
N LEU A 24 -36.36 -21.88 -13.46
CA LEU A 24 -34.91 -21.77 -13.62
C LEU A 24 -34.49 -20.42 -14.23
N GLU A 25 -35.31 -19.81 -15.09
CA GLU A 25 -35.11 -18.44 -15.58
C GLU A 25 -35.35 -17.42 -14.46
N ASP A 26 -36.37 -17.61 -13.62
CA ASP A 26 -36.63 -16.76 -12.44
C ASP A 26 -35.54 -16.91 -11.35
N GLU A 27 -34.93 -18.10 -11.18
CA GLU A 27 -33.77 -18.29 -10.30
C GLU A 27 -32.46 -17.72 -10.88
N ALA A 28 -32.32 -17.67 -12.21
CA ALA A 28 -31.17 -17.06 -12.88
C ALA A 28 -31.25 -15.52 -12.90
N GLU A 29 -32.45 -14.93 -12.94
CA GLU A 29 -32.65 -13.48 -12.79
C GLU A 29 -32.47 -12.98 -11.35
N GLY A 30 -32.50 -13.87 -10.34
CA GLY A 30 -32.20 -13.54 -8.94
C GLY A 30 -30.72 -13.51 -8.56
N LEU A 31 -29.81 -13.75 -9.50
CA LEU A 31 -28.35 -13.81 -9.29
C LEU A 31 -27.58 -12.65 -9.96
N LEU A 32 -28.29 -11.58 -10.35
CA LEU A 32 -27.71 -10.40 -11.01
C LEU A 32 -27.87 -9.10 -10.22
N ASP A 33 -27.85 -9.17 -8.88
CA ASP A 33 -27.77 -7.98 -8.00
C ASP A 33 -26.46 -7.93 -7.19
N ASP A 34 -25.38 -8.58 -7.66
CA ASP A 34 -24.03 -8.41 -7.09
C ASP A 34 -23.30 -7.15 -7.64
N ASP A 35 -24.04 -6.11 -8.02
CA ASP A 35 -23.50 -4.78 -8.35
C ASP A 35 -23.70 -3.77 -7.21
N GLU A 36 -24.06 -4.25 -6.01
CA GLU A 36 -23.92 -3.44 -4.79
C GLU A 36 -22.42 -3.40 -4.45
N ALA A 37 -21.73 -2.41 -5.02
CA ALA A 37 -20.35 -2.08 -4.71
C ALA A 37 -20.13 -2.23 -3.19
N PRO A 38 -19.12 -3.02 -2.76
CA PRO A 38 -18.95 -3.35 -1.34
C PRO A 38 -19.00 -2.06 -0.53
N ALA A 39 -19.94 -1.98 0.42
CA ALA A 39 -20.21 -0.77 1.18
C ALA A 39 -18.89 -0.14 1.66
N PRO A 40 -18.72 1.19 1.53
CA PRO A 40 -17.44 1.84 1.81
C PRO A 40 -16.95 1.47 3.19
N VAL A 41 -15.83 0.75 3.23
CA VAL A 41 -15.26 0.23 4.47
C VAL A 41 -14.86 1.42 5.34
N LYS A 42 -15.55 1.60 6.47
CA LYS A 42 -15.29 2.73 7.36
C LYS A 42 -13.86 2.64 7.92
N PRO A 43 -13.09 3.75 7.90
CA PRO A 43 -11.74 3.76 8.44
C PRO A 43 -11.77 3.57 9.96
N GLN A 44 -10.79 2.81 10.46
CA GLN A 44 -10.56 2.60 11.89
C GLN A 44 -9.63 3.69 12.43
N ARG A 45 -9.94 4.22 13.61
CA ARG A 45 -9.07 5.17 14.31
C ARG A 45 -7.86 4.43 14.89
N LEU A 46 -6.68 5.00 14.72
CA LEU A 46 -5.46 4.52 15.37
C LEU A 46 -5.52 4.78 16.88
N THR A 47 -5.12 3.79 17.67
CA THR A 47 -5.03 3.91 19.14
C THR A 47 -3.77 3.25 19.65
N ILE A 48 -3.28 3.70 20.81
CA ILE A 48 -2.12 3.10 21.48
C ILE A 48 -2.34 1.59 21.71
N GLN A 49 -3.56 1.17 22.08
CA GLN A 49 -3.88 -0.25 22.27
C GLN A 49 -3.78 -1.05 20.96
N LEU A 50 -4.17 -0.45 19.82
CA LEU A 50 -4.05 -1.09 18.52
C LEU A 50 -2.58 -1.26 18.13
N ILE A 51 -1.77 -0.21 18.33
CA ILE A 51 -0.32 -0.25 18.08
C ILE A 51 0.33 -1.31 18.95
N ALA A 52 0.06 -1.28 20.26
CA ALA A 52 0.58 -2.23 21.22
C ALA A 52 0.18 -3.67 20.87
N GLY A 53 -1.08 -3.92 20.54
CA GLY A 53 -1.57 -5.24 20.15
C GLY A 53 -0.94 -5.80 18.87
N ARG A 54 -0.37 -4.95 18.02
CA ARG A 54 0.30 -5.35 16.78
C ARG A 54 1.82 -5.42 16.88
N CYS A 55 2.41 -4.56 17.71
CA CYS A 55 3.86 -4.36 17.75
C CYS A 55 4.52 -4.94 19.01
N ILE A 56 3.74 -5.29 20.03
CA ILE A 56 4.24 -5.93 21.26
C ILE A 56 3.80 -7.39 21.30
N ASP A 57 4.72 -8.26 21.73
CA ASP A 57 4.41 -9.67 21.99
C ASP A 57 3.23 -9.82 22.97
N PRO A 58 2.20 -10.64 22.65
CA PRO A 58 1.02 -10.76 23.50
C PRO A 58 1.32 -11.16 24.95
N LYS A 59 2.35 -11.99 25.16
CA LYS A 59 2.81 -12.40 26.50
C LYS A 59 3.38 -11.25 27.31
N GLU A 60 4.03 -10.32 26.66
CA GLU A 60 4.56 -9.12 27.31
C GLU A 60 3.44 -8.12 27.54
N LEU A 61 2.56 -7.92 26.54
CA LEU A 61 1.46 -6.97 26.62
C LEU A 61 0.55 -7.20 27.84
N VAL A 62 0.25 -8.44 28.19
CA VAL A 62 -0.57 -8.77 29.38
C VAL A 62 0.14 -8.52 30.71
N THR A 63 1.47 -8.35 30.70
CA THR A 63 2.25 -8.04 31.91
C THR A 63 2.46 -6.54 32.10
N LEU A 64 2.22 -5.74 31.06
CA LEU A 64 2.44 -4.30 31.10
C LEU A 64 1.30 -3.58 31.82
N THR A 65 1.69 -2.69 32.73
CA THR A 65 0.80 -1.67 33.28
C THR A 65 0.65 -0.52 32.27
N THR A 66 -0.32 0.37 32.52
CA THR A 66 -0.55 1.54 31.68
C THR A 66 0.68 2.44 31.57
N ASP A 67 1.42 2.62 32.67
CA ASP A 67 2.61 3.47 32.73
C ASP A 67 3.76 2.85 31.94
N ASN A 68 4.01 1.55 32.13
CA ASN A 68 5.07 0.83 31.43
C ASN A 68 4.77 0.69 29.93
N LEU A 69 3.48 0.68 29.55
CA LEU A 69 3.08 0.63 28.15
C LEU A 69 3.54 1.88 27.39
N ALA A 70 3.40 3.07 27.99
CA ALA A 70 3.84 4.32 27.36
C ALA A 70 5.35 4.35 27.15
N GLU A 71 6.12 3.97 28.19
CA GLU A 71 7.59 3.84 28.07
C GLU A 71 7.96 2.83 26.97
N ARG A 72 7.22 1.73 26.88
CA ARG A 72 7.45 0.73 25.85
C ARG A 72 7.16 1.26 24.45
N MET A 73 6.09 2.03 24.25
CA MET A 73 5.78 2.66 22.96
C MET A 73 6.93 3.54 22.45
N LEU A 74 7.59 4.27 23.36
CA LEU A 74 8.74 5.12 23.06
C LEU A 74 9.99 4.34 22.64
N THR A 75 10.04 3.02 22.85
CA THR A 75 11.17 2.17 22.46
C THR A 75 10.94 1.38 21.17
N LEU A 76 9.72 1.42 20.62
CA LEU A 76 9.39 0.65 19.42
C LEU A 76 10.12 1.19 18.20
N GLN A 77 10.97 0.34 17.61
CA GLN A 77 11.73 0.69 16.41
C GLN A 77 11.04 0.27 15.11
N ARG A 78 10.24 -0.78 15.14
CA ARG A 78 9.57 -1.35 13.97
C ARG A 78 8.08 -1.42 14.24
N LEU A 79 7.30 -0.63 13.50
CA LEU A 79 5.86 -0.55 13.63
C LEU A 79 5.21 -1.25 12.43
N ARG A 80 4.45 -2.32 12.71
CA ARG A 80 3.68 -3.06 11.72
C ARG A 80 2.20 -2.80 11.91
N LEU A 81 1.67 -1.89 11.10
CA LEU A 81 0.31 -1.38 11.17
C LEU A 81 -0.42 -1.59 9.84
N ASP A 82 -0.03 -2.64 9.11
CA ASP A 82 -0.64 -3.04 7.85
C ASP A 82 -2.03 -3.68 8.03
N ARG A 83 -2.89 -3.48 7.02
CA ARG A 83 -4.24 -4.08 6.94
C ARG A 83 -5.12 -3.76 8.16
N LEU A 84 -5.07 -2.52 8.64
CA LEU A 84 -5.83 -2.04 9.78
C LEU A 84 -7.00 -1.14 9.40
N ARG A 85 -7.18 -0.85 8.11
CA ARG A 85 -8.18 0.10 7.60
C ARG A 85 -8.00 1.50 8.19
N LEU A 86 -6.76 1.90 8.48
CA LEU A 86 -6.47 3.22 9.03
C LEU A 86 -6.78 4.29 7.99
N GLY A 87 -7.45 5.36 8.40
CA GLY A 87 -7.75 6.50 7.52
C GLY A 87 -6.77 7.67 7.63
N SER A 88 -5.98 7.70 8.71
CA SER A 88 -4.99 8.74 9.03
C SER A 88 -3.90 8.11 9.91
N MET A 89 -2.74 8.74 9.92
CA MET A 89 -1.57 8.37 10.72
C MET A 89 -1.51 9.10 12.07
N ASP A 90 -2.52 9.94 12.38
CA ASP A 90 -2.64 10.65 13.64
C ASP A 90 -2.56 9.71 14.86
N GLY A 91 -1.74 10.10 15.85
CA GLY A 91 -1.44 9.31 17.04
C GLY A 91 -0.24 8.36 16.94
N LEU A 92 0.56 8.44 15.87
CA LEU A 92 1.85 7.75 15.77
C LEU A 92 3.00 8.47 16.49
N ASP A 93 2.83 9.75 16.83
CA ASP A 93 3.78 10.61 17.53
C ASP A 93 4.36 9.98 18.81
N VAL A 94 3.59 9.14 19.51
CA VAL A 94 4.02 8.36 20.68
C VAL A 94 5.12 7.33 20.39
N CYS A 95 5.33 6.97 19.12
CA CYS A 95 6.33 5.99 18.69
C CYS A 95 7.44 6.62 17.83
N ASN A 96 7.85 7.85 18.17
CA ASN A 96 8.87 8.63 17.44
C ASN A 96 10.27 7.98 17.35
N ALA A 97 10.56 6.94 18.12
CA ALA A 97 11.80 6.18 18.02
C ALA A 97 11.82 5.17 16.85
N ALA A 98 10.71 5.06 16.10
CA ALA A 98 10.61 4.11 15.00
C ALA A 98 11.59 4.42 13.87
N THR A 99 12.26 3.39 13.39
CA THR A 99 13.10 3.42 12.20
C THR A 99 12.41 2.78 10.99
N HIS A 100 11.45 1.88 11.22
CA HIS A 100 10.66 1.23 10.17
C HIS A 100 9.17 1.36 10.48
N LEU A 101 8.41 1.86 9.51
CA LEU A 101 6.97 2.04 9.59
C LEU A 101 6.29 1.37 8.39
N HIS A 102 5.47 0.36 8.68
CA HIS A 102 4.71 -0.40 7.70
C HIS A 102 3.22 -0.10 7.85
N LEU A 103 2.64 0.55 6.86
CA LEU A 103 1.26 1.03 6.81
C LEU A 103 0.53 0.60 5.54
N GLN A 104 1.02 -0.45 4.85
CA GLN A 104 0.44 -0.91 3.60
C GLN A 104 -0.98 -1.47 3.78
N HIS A 105 -1.78 -1.41 2.71
CA HIS A 105 -3.16 -1.87 2.68
C HIS A 105 -4.04 -1.21 3.75
N ASN A 106 -3.95 0.11 3.87
CA ASN A 106 -4.84 0.93 4.68
C ASN A 106 -5.68 1.84 3.77
N LEU A 107 -6.33 2.86 4.34
CA LEU A 107 -7.21 3.80 3.65
C LEU A 107 -6.69 5.25 3.84
N ILE A 108 -5.38 5.41 4.01
CA ILE A 108 -4.73 6.69 4.30
C ILE A 108 -4.75 7.56 3.03
N ARG A 109 -5.14 8.83 3.18
CA ARG A 109 -5.26 9.78 2.05
C ARG A 109 -4.18 10.85 1.99
N GLU A 110 -3.56 11.10 3.14
CA GLU A 110 -2.49 12.07 3.30
C GLU A 110 -1.46 11.52 4.28
N ILE A 111 -0.20 11.91 4.10
CA ILE A 111 0.86 11.58 5.04
C ILE A 111 0.88 12.68 6.10
N ASP A 112 0.41 12.35 7.31
CA ASP A 112 0.37 13.22 8.48
C ASP A 112 1.09 12.57 9.68
N GLY A 113 1.37 13.33 10.74
CA GLY A 113 1.84 12.76 12.01
C GLY A 113 3.28 12.23 12.01
N LEU A 114 4.09 12.57 11.00
CA LEU A 114 5.50 12.17 10.89
C LEU A 114 6.49 13.26 11.35
N GLU A 115 6.03 14.33 11.99
CA GLU A 115 6.84 15.50 12.33
C GLU A 115 8.01 15.20 13.29
N PHE A 116 7.86 14.18 14.13
CA PHE A 116 8.84 13.81 15.16
C PHE A 116 9.65 12.55 14.83
N PHE A 117 9.53 12.02 13.61
CA PHE A 117 10.14 10.76 13.20
C PHE A 117 11.57 10.95 12.65
N ASP A 118 12.42 11.63 13.42
CA ASP A 118 13.80 12.02 13.03
C ASP A 118 14.75 10.84 12.75
N ARG A 119 14.32 9.61 13.09
CA ARG A 119 15.09 8.37 12.93
C ARG A 119 14.50 7.43 11.88
N LEU A 120 13.40 7.82 11.23
CA LEU A 120 12.73 6.97 10.27
C LEU A 120 13.62 6.74 9.05
N GLN A 121 13.85 5.48 8.72
CA GLN A 121 14.71 5.05 7.61
C GLN A 121 13.90 4.35 6.53
N TYR A 122 12.80 3.69 6.93
CA TYR A 122 12.00 2.85 6.06
C TYR A 122 10.51 3.16 6.24
N LEU A 123 9.86 3.64 5.19
CA LEU A 123 8.43 3.93 5.17
C LEU A 123 7.73 3.15 4.05
N VAL A 124 6.72 2.37 4.42
CA VAL A 124 5.87 1.64 3.48
C VAL A 124 4.44 2.09 3.66
N VAL A 125 3.90 2.74 2.64
CA VAL A 125 2.52 3.23 2.55
C VAL A 125 1.84 2.75 1.26
N SER A 126 2.31 1.63 0.70
CA SER A 126 1.72 1.02 -0.50
C SER A 126 0.28 0.56 -0.31
N HIS A 127 -0.50 0.55 -1.41
CA HIS A 127 -1.93 0.21 -1.36
C HIS A 127 -2.71 1.06 -0.36
N ASN A 128 -2.60 2.38 -0.47
CA ASN A 128 -3.41 3.36 0.25
C ASN A 128 -4.21 4.22 -0.76
N GLN A 129 -4.68 5.39 -0.34
CA GLN A 129 -5.44 6.34 -1.15
C GLN A 129 -4.72 7.70 -1.21
N LEU A 130 -3.39 7.70 -1.13
CA LEU A 130 -2.58 8.92 -1.16
C LEU A 130 -2.72 9.61 -2.51
N THR A 131 -2.94 10.92 -2.50
CA THR A 131 -3.01 11.72 -3.74
C THR A 131 -1.76 12.55 -3.99
N ARG A 132 -0.91 12.73 -2.96
CA ARG A 132 0.33 13.50 -2.98
C ARG A 132 1.33 12.96 -1.98
N LEU A 133 2.61 13.27 -2.18
CA LEU A 133 3.71 12.98 -1.26
C LEU A 133 4.13 14.21 -0.45
N GLU A 134 3.18 14.89 0.18
CA GLU A 134 3.52 16.05 1.03
C GLU A 134 3.96 15.59 2.44
N GLY A 135 4.76 16.42 3.13
CA GLY A 135 5.11 16.17 4.53
C GLY A 135 6.23 15.14 4.78
N LEU A 136 7.03 14.78 3.77
CA LEU A 136 8.18 13.88 3.94
C LEU A 136 9.54 14.58 3.91
N SER A 137 9.60 15.85 3.47
CA SER A 137 10.85 16.56 3.20
C SER A 137 11.78 16.72 4.40
N HIS A 138 11.24 16.75 5.62
CA HIS A 138 12.02 16.90 6.85
C HIS A 138 12.66 15.59 7.33
N LEU A 139 12.26 14.44 6.78
CA LEU A 139 12.74 13.11 7.19
C LEU A 139 14.15 12.82 6.62
N ALA A 140 15.14 13.52 7.14
CA ALA A 140 16.52 13.49 6.65
C ALA A 140 17.19 12.10 6.74
N THR A 141 16.66 11.19 7.56
CA THR A 141 17.17 9.82 7.69
C THR A 141 16.47 8.82 6.79
N LEU A 142 15.40 9.20 6.09
CA LEU A 142 14.61 8.29 5.27
C LEU A 142 15.43 7.84 4.06
N GLN A 143 15.59 6.53 3.92
CA GLN A 143 16.39 5.88 2.87
C GLN A 143 15.52 5.11 1.89
N TYR A 144 14.38 4.61 2.35
CA TYR A 144 13.46 3.84 1.53
C TYR A 144 12.02 4.32 1.73
N LEU A 145 11.33 4.55 0.62
CA LEU A 145 9.93 4.91 0.57
C LEU A 145 9.22 4.01 -0.44
N ASP A 146 8.26 3.23 0.01
CA ASP A 146 7.30 2.55 -0.86
C ASP A 146 5.93 3.23 -0.76
N ALA A 147 5.53 3.91 -1.82
CA ALA A 147 4.22 4.53 -1.99
C ALA A 147 3.49 3.99 -3.25
N SER A 148 3.84 2.77 -3.67
CA SER A 148 3.21 2.07 -4.79
C SER A 148 1.70 1.87 -4.61
N HIS A 149 0.96 1.76 -5.71
CA HIS A 149 -0.47 1.52 -5.74
C HIS A 149 -1.27 2.53 -4.88
N ASN A 150 -1.03 3.82 -5.13
CA ASN A 150 -1.79 4.94 -4.59
C ASN A 150 -2.44 5.74 -5.74
N GLN A 151 -2.85 6.98 -5.49
CA GLN A 151 -3.49 7.88 -6.47
C GLN A 151 -2.65 9.15 -6.67
N ILE A 152 -1.33 9.04 -6.57
CA ILE A 152 -0.42 10.19 -6.64
C ILE A 152 -0.34 10.70 -8.08
N GLU A 153 -0.83 11.91 -8.31
CA GLU A 153 -0.89 12.49 -9.66
C GLU A 153 0.46 13.08 -10.11
N THR A 154 1.15 13.76 -9.21
CA THR A 154 2.41 14.46 -9.49
C THR A 154 3.30 14.47 -8.25
N VAL A 155 4.62 14.56 -8.46
CA VAL A 155 5.62 14.68 -7.39
C VAL A 155 6.53 15.87 -7.67
N ASP A 156 6.64 16.81 -6.74
CA ASP A 156 7.72 17.81 -6.74
C ASP A 156 8.94 17.23 -6.03
N TRP A 157 9.85 16.64 -6.80
CA TRP A 157 11.06 15.99 -6.30
C TRP A 157 11.96 16.88 -5.43
N THR A 158 11.79 18.20 -5.49
CA THR A 158 12.61 19.15 -4.72
C THR A 158 12.01 19.52 -3.38
N ARG A 159 10.69 19.31 -3.21
CA ARG A 159 9.91 19.77 -2.05
C ARG A 159 9.19 18.67 -1.32
N ASP A 160 8.73 17.64 -2.01
CA ASP A 160 7.82 16.63 -1.47
C ASP A 160 8.60 15.51 -0.76
N VAL A 161 9.75 15.15 -1.31
CA VAL A 161 10.54 13.98 -0.90
C VAL A 161 11.90 14.35 -0.27
N PRO A 162 12.43 13.53 0.65
CA PRO A 162 13.71 13.80 1.31
C PRO A 162 14.90 13.52 0.37
N ARG A 163 15.96 14.33 0.47
CA ARG A 163 17.12 14.27 -0.42
C ARG A 163 18.03 13.05 -0.24
N ASN A 164 17.95 12.38 0.91
CA ASN A 164 18.79 11.22 1.25
C ASN A 164 18.14 9.88 0.87
N LEU A 165 17.02 9.92 0.17
CA LEU A 165 16.32 8.73 -0.28
C LEU A 165 17.21 7.93 -1.25
N MET A 166 17.37 6.64 -0.95
CA MET A 166 18.19 5.70 -1.73
C MET A 166 17.33 4.83 -2.65
N ALA A 167 16.07 4.59 -2.27
CA ALA A 167 15.13 3.81 -3.06
C ALA A 167 13.72 4.37 -2.91
N ILE A 168 13.00 4.45 -4.03
CA ILE A 168 11.61 4.88 -4.08
C ILE A 168 10.77 3.96 -4.98
N GLU A 169 9.60 3.59 -4.49
CA GLU A 169 8.61 2.78 -5.21
C GLU A 169 7.32 3.60 -5.37
N LEU A 170 6.94 3.86 -6.62
CA LEU A 170 5.78 4.65 -7.03
C LEU A 170 4.96 3.96 -8.14
N GLN A 171 5.28 2.72 -8.50
CA GLN A 171 4.53 1.91 -9.45
C GLN A 171 3.03 1.87 -9.12
N GLY A 172 2.19 1.91 -10.15
CA GLY A 172 0.74 1.94 -9.99
C GLY A 172 0.19 3.27 -9.45
N ASN A 173 0.94 4.36 -9.57
CA ASN A 173 0.45 5.73 -9.42
C ASN A 173 0.41 6.44 -10.77
N PRO A 174 -0.55 7.36 -10.99
CA PRO A 174 -0.59 8.17 -12.22
C PRO A 174 0.71 8.95 -12.49
N CYS A 175 1.44 9.37 -11.45
CA CYS A 175 2.71 10.10 -11.62
C CYS A 175 3.80 9.25 -12.29
N ALA A 176 3.79 7.93 -12.10
CA ALA A 176 4.80 7.03 -12.65
C ALA A 176 4.67 6.85 -14.17
N GLU A 177 3.49 7.11 -14.73
CA GLU A 177 3.24 7.07 -16.18
C GLU A 177 3.71 8.35 -16.90
N ALA A 178 4.12 9.39 -16.16
CA ALA A 178 4.57 10.64 -16.75
C ALA A 178 5.92 10.47 -17.45
N ALA A 179 6.03 11.00 -18.68
CA ALA A 179 7.28 11.01 -19.42
C ALA A 179 8.36 11.79 -18.65
N GLY A 180 9.57 11.21 -18.55
CA GLY A 180 10.67 11.84 -17.82
C GLY A 180 10.61 11.67 -16.30
N PHE A 181 9.64 10.91 -15.76
CA PHE A 181 9.45 10.72 -14.32
C PHE A 181 10.73 10.21 -13.63
N ARG A 182 11.32 9.16 -14.21
CA ARG A 182 12.51 8.51 -13.67
C ARG A 182 13.74 9.41 -13.76
N GLU A 183 13.93 10.08 -14.89
CA GLU A 183 15.04 11.01 -15.12
C GLU A 183 14.93 12.20 -14.17
N ALA A 184 13.73 12.74 -13.97
CA ALA A 184 13.48 13.82 -13.02
C ALA A 184 13.79 13.38 -11.57
N ALA A 185 13.39 12.16 -11.18
CA ALA A 185 13.69 11.61 -9.86
C ALA A 185 15.20 11.50 -9.63
N LEU A 186 15.93 10.89 -10.58
CA LEU A 186 17.38 10.67 -10.49
C LEU A 186 18.19 11.97 -10.52
N ALA A 187 17.73 12.97 -11.27
CA ALA A 187 18.35 14.30 -11.34
C ALA A 187 18.13 15.11 -10.06
N ALA A 188 16.94 15.03 -9.46
CA ALA A 188 16.62 15.77 -8.23
C ALA A 188 17.21 15.11 -6.97
N LEU A 189 17.23 13.79 -6.91
CA LEU A 189 17.66 13.01 -5.75
C LEU A 189 19.01 12.34 -6.01
N THR A 190 20.10 12.99 -5.61
CA THR A 190 21.47 12.52 -5.88
C THR A 190 21.86 11.22 -5.15
N ALA A 191 21.15 10.87 -4.07
CA ALA A 191 21.37 9.64 -3.31
C ALA A 191 20.58 8.43 -3.87
N LEU A 192 19.62 8.65 -4.77
CA LEU A 192 18.69 7.64 -5.26
C LEU A 192 19.40 6.60 -6.13
N MET A 193 19.26 5.32 -5.82
CA MET A 193 19.91 4.23 -6.57
C MET A 193 18.90 3.28 -7.19
N THR A 194 17.67 3.27 -6.68
CA THR A 194 16.58 2.39 -7.15
C THR A 194 15.30 3.20 -7.30
N VAL A 195 14.61 3.02 -8.42
CA VAL A 195 13.30 3.60 -8.73
C VAL A 195 12.42 2.49 -9.30
N ASP A 196 11.27 2.24 -8.69
CA ASP A 196 10.30 1.22 -9.13
C ASP A 196 10.96 -0.17 -9.33
N GLU A 197 11.62 -0.66 -8.28
CA GLU A 197 12.39 -1.92 -8.21
C GLU A 197 13.62 -2.01 -9.13
N GLU A 198 13.80 -1.04 -10.03
CA GLU A 198 14.90 -1.01 -10.98
C GLU A 198 16.07 -0.18 -10.47
N ARG A 199 17.27 -0.76 -10.54
CA ARG A 199 18.50 -0.07 -10.18
C ARG A 199 18.89 0.90 -11.30
N ALA A 200 19.18 2.14 -10.93
CA ALA A 200 19.65 3.15 -11.87
C ALA A 200 20.95 2.72 -12.55
N THR A 201 20.98 2.79 -13.88
CA THR A 201 22.16 2.44 -14.67
C THR A 201 23.18 3.57 -14.62
N ILE A 202 24.45 3.25 -14.91
CA ILE A 202 25.50 4.27 -14.95
C ILE A 202 25.19 5.35 -16.01
N LYS A 203 24.59 4.97 -17.15
CA LYS A 203 24.16 5.90 -18.21
C LYS A 203 23.13 6.91 -17.69
N GLU A 204 22.10 6.45 -16.98
CA GLU A 204 21.08 7.33 -16.38
C GLU A 204 21.68 8.26 -15.33
N LEU A 205 22.55 7.73 -14.46
CA LEU A 205 23.22 8.52 -13.43
C LEU A 205 24.14 9.60 -14.03
N ARG A 206 24.82 9.31 -15.15
CA ARG A 206 25.61 10.31 -15.90
C ARG A 206 24.70 11.37 -16.52
N ALA A 207 23.59 10.97 -17.16
CA ALA A 207 22.61 11.89 -17.73
C ALA A 207 21.99 12.83 -16.67
N ALA A 208 21.79 12.31 -15.46
CA ALA A 208 21.36 13.09 -14.28
C ALA A 208 22.44 14.02 -13.70
N GLY A 209 23.66 14.04 -14.27
CA GLY A 209 24.74 14.93 -13.85
C GLY A 209 25.48 14.49 -12.58
N ARG A 210 25.48 13.20 -12.24
CA ARG A 210 26.17 12.72 -11.02
C ARG A 210 27.69 12.74 -11.15
N PRO A 211 28.41 13.35 -10.19
CA PRO A 211 29.86 13.41 -10.21
C PRO A 211 30.51 12.08 -9.79
N GLY A 212 31.70 11.79 -10.30
CA GLY A 212 32.56 10.70 -9.81
C GLY A 212 32.19 9.29 -10.28
N LEU A 213 31.40 9.17 -11.34
CA LEU A 213 31.10 7.87 -11.95
C LEU A 213 32.31 7.35 -12.75
N PRO A 214 32.57 6.04 -12.77
CA PRO A 214 33.63 5.45 -13.58
C PRO A 214 33.44 5.83 -15.07
N GLU A 215 34.53 6.01 -15.81
CA GLU A 215 34.47 6.23 -17.26
C GLU A 215 33.88 4.99 -17.95
N PRO A 216 33.14 5.14 -19.07
CA PRO A 216 32.64 3.98 -19.81
C PRO A 216 33.81 3.09 -20.22
N ASN A 217 33.75 1.82 -19.83
CA ASN A 217 34.61 0.82 -20.46
C ASN A 217 33.96 0.46 -21.80
N ASP A 218 34.76 0.27 -22.84
CA ASP A 218 34.31 -0.09 -24.19
C ASP A 218 33.40 -1.35 -24.21
N ASP A 219 33.48 -2.20 -23.17
CA ASP A 219 32.68 -3.43 -23.01
C ASP A 219 31.23 -3.22 -22.48
N GLU A 220 30.88 -2.03 -21.97
CA GLU A 220 29.51 -1.73 -21.48
C GLU A 220 28.57 -1.22 -22.59
N GLU A 221 29.09 -0.87 -23.77
CA GLU A 221 28.27 -0.45 -24.92
C GLU A 221 27.67 -1.63 -25.70
N GLU A 222 28.28 -2.83 -25.63
CA GLU A 222 27.85 -4.00 -26.41
C GLU A 222 26.78 -4.88 -25.71
N GLY A 223 26.45 -4.62 -24.44
CA GLY A 223 25.54 -5.48 -23.65
C GLY A 223 24.04 -5.19 -23.75
N GLU A 224 23.62 -4.17 -24.51
CA GLU A 224 22.24 -3.66 -24.51
C GLU A 224 21.53 -3.76 -25.89
N GLU A 225 22.07 -4.48 -26.88
CA GLU A 225 21.39 -4.70 -28.17
C GLU A 225 20.57 -6.01 -28.28
N GLU A 226 20.57 -6.89 -27.29
CA GLU A 226 19.76 -8.13 -27.34
C GLU A 226 18.49 -8.04 -26.50
N GLY A 227 17.49 -7.29 -27.00
CA GLY A 227 16.17 -7.19 -26.37
C GLY A 227 15.01 -6.72 -27.25
N GLU A 228 15.23 -6.43 -28.54
CA GLU A 228 14.17 -6.09 -29.49
C GLU A 228 14.27 -6.95 -30.75
N GLU A 229 13.79 -8.21 -30.71
CA GLU A 229 13.27 -8.89 -31.91
C GLU A 229 12.09 -9.79 -31.51
N GLU A 230 10.89 -9.45 -32.00
CA GLU A 230 9.78 -10.39 -32.27
C GLU A 230 10.11 -11.25 -33.51
#